data_AF-T1JGC2-F1
#
_entry.id   AF-T1JGC2-F1
#
_cell.length_a   1.000
_cell.length_b   1.000
_cell.length_c   1.000
_cell.angle_alpha   90.00
_cell.angle_beta   90.00
_cell.angle_gamma   90.00
#
_symmetry.space_group_name_H-M   'P 1'
#
loop_
_entity.id
_entity.type
_entity.pdbx_description
1 polymer ?
#
loop_
_entity_poly.entity_id
_entity_poly.type
_entity_poly.pdbx_seq_one_letter_code
_entity_poly.pdbx_strand_id
1 'polypeptide(L)' 'MAAASGHEWKQPKTVNYEDVQDPVENMINKTGCLEKHNAVQMCMFEQRDWRKCKKEVTEFKLCIEEHQRKKT' A
#
# COMPACT_ATOMS: atom_id res chain seq x y z
N MET A 1 39.82 12.39 3.62
CA MET A 1 38.74 12.81 2.72
C MET A 1 37.45 12.13 3.20
N ALA A 2 36.42 12.95 3.48
CA ALA A 2 34.98 12.75 3.74
C ALA A 2 34.40 11.32 3.95
N ALA A 3 33.38 11.06 4.78
CA ALA A 3 32.69 11.74 5.88
C ALA A 3 31.90 10.64 6.60
N ALA A 4 31.97 10.55 7.93
CA ALA A 4 31.15 9.63 8.70
C ALA A 4 29.71 10.15 8.72
N SER A 5 28.80 9.46 8.05
CA SER A 5 27.35 9.61 8.25
C SER A 5 26.68 8.29 7.93
N GLY A 6 26.98 7.29 8.75
CA GLY A 6 26.20 6.05 8.78
C GLY A 6 24.99 6.28 9.67
N HIS A 7 23.79 6.20 9.11
CA HIS A 7 22.58 6.17 9.93
C HIS A 7 22.65 4.94 10.86
N GLU A 8 22.60 5.16 12.17
CA GLU A 8 22.55 4.10 13.17
C GLU A 8 21.19 3.39 13.06
N TRP A 9 21.16 2.25 12.38
CA TRP A 9 19.96 1.41 12.29
C TRP A 9 19.75 0.70 13.63
N LYS A 10 18.94 1.30 14.50
CA LYS A 10 18.42 0.61 15.68
C LYS A 10 17.40 -0.42 15.22
N GLN A 11 17.80 -1.69 15.21
CA GLN A 11 16.87 -2.78 14.93
C GLN A 11 15.74 -2.74 15.96
N PRO A 12 14.47 -2.67 15.54
CA PRO A 12 13.36 -2.64 16.48
C PRO A 12 13.21 -3.99 17.19
N LYS A 13 12.81 -3.92 18.47
CA LYS A 13 12.35 -5.06 19.29
C LYS A 13 11.45 -5.97 18.47
N THR A 14 11.59 -7.28 18.67
CA THR A 14 10.83 -8.37 18.04
C THR A 14 9.36 -8.00 17.84
N VAL A 15 9.04 -7.41 16.69
CA VAL A 15 7.66 -7.18 16.27
C VAL A 15 7.13 -8.53 15.85
N ASN A 16 6.04 -8.98 16.46
CA ASN A 16 5.33 -10.12 15.91
C ASN A 16 4.65 -9.66 14.61
N TYR A 17 5.33 -9.86 13.49
CA TYR A 17 4.88 -9.44 12.16
C TYR A 17 3.57 -10.10 11.73
N GLU A 18 3.13 -11.17 12.41
CA GLU A 18 1.87 -11.86 12.13
C GLU A 18 0.64 -11.08 12.65
N ASP A 19 0.80 -10.17 13.61
CA ASP A 19 -0.30 -9.38 14.20
C ASP A 19 -0.30 -7.90 13.75
N VAL A 20 0.77 -7.43 13.11
CA VAL A 20 0.85 -6.05 12.64
C VAL A 20 0.22 -5.92 11.26
N GLN A 21 -1.08 -5.64 11.23
CA GLN A 21 -1.72 -5.19 9.99
C GLN A 21 -1.05 -3.91 9.49
N ASP A 22 -0.75 -3.87 8.20
CA ASP A 22 -0.12 -2.72 7.57
C ASP A 22 -1.00 -1.47 7.78
N PRO A 23 -0.43 -0.34 8.24
CA PRO A 23 -1.20 0.88 8.48
C PRO A 23 -1.94 1.38 7.23
N VAL A 24 -1.39 1.17 6.03
CA VAL A 24 -2.03 1.58 4.77
C VAL A 24 -3.19 0.64 4.44
N GLU A 25 -3.02 -0.67 4.57
CA GLU A 25 -4.11 -1.63 4.38
C GLU A 25 -5.27 -1.37 5.35
N ASN A 26 -4.97 -1.07 6.61
CA ASN A 26 -5.97 -0.66 7.61
C ASN A 26 -6.75 0.58 7.18
N MET A 27 -6.07 1.58 6.62
CA MET A 27 -6.72 2.80 6.12
C MET A 27 -7.57 2.53 4.88
N ILE A 28 -7.08 1.69 3.96
CA ILE A 28 -7.82 1.29 2.76
C ILE A 28 -9.05 0.46 3.13
N ASN A 29 -8.96 -0.44 4.11
CA ASN A 29 -10.08 -1.24 4.61
C ASN A 29 -11.24 -0.34 5.08
N LYS A 30 -10.93 0.73 5.83
CA LYS A 30 -11.93 1.72 6.26
C LYS A 30 -12.66 2.43 5.11
N THR A 31 -12.05 2.50 3.92
CA THR A 31 -12.69 3.09 2.73
C THR A 31 -13.63 2.14 1.99
N GLY A 32 -13.56 0.83 2.27
CA GLY A 32 -14.24 -0.21 1.50
C GLY A 32 -13.56 -0.57 0.17
N CYS A 33 -12.38 -0.01 -0.12
CA CYS A 33 -11.65 -0.23 -1.37
C CYS A 33 -10.57 -1.33 -1.30
N LEU A 34 -10.56 -2.15 -0.25
CA LEU A 34 -9.52 -3.15 0.01
C LEU A 34 -9.42 -4.22 -1.09
N GLU A 35 -10.55 -4.69 -1.62
CA GLU A 35 -10.54 -5.66 -2.72
C GLU A 35 -9.83 -5.11 -3.97
N LYS A 36 -10.10 -3.84 -4.32
CA LYS A 36 -9.48 -3.19 -5.48
C LYS A 36 -8.00 -2.93 -5.24
N HIS A 37 -7.60 -2.61 -4.02
CA HIS A 37 -6.19 -2.55 -3.63
C HIS A 37 -5.49 -3.90 -3.82
N ASN A 38 -6.09 -4.99 -3.34
CA ASN A 38 -5.52 -6.33 -3.44
C ASN A 38 -5.44 -6.81 -4.91
N ALA A 39 -6.38 -6.41 -5.76
CA ALA A 39 -6.30 -6.65 -7.20
C ALA A 39 -5.08 -5.98 -7.84
N VAL A 40 -4.75 -4.74 -7.43
CA VAL A 40 -3.51 -4.06 -7.87
C VAL A 40 -2.28 -4.82 -7.38
N GLN A 41 -2.24 -5.22 -6.10
CA GLN A 41 -1.12 -6.00 -5.56
C GLN A 41 -0.92 -7.32 -6.31
N MET A 42 -2.01 -8.04 -6.60
CA MET A 42 -1.99 -9.29 -7.38
C MET A 42 -1.43 -9.05 -8.79
N CYS A 43 -1.93 -8.03 -9.49
CA CYS A 43 -1.42 -7.71 -10.83
C CYS A 43 0.07 -7.34 -10.79
N MET A 44 0.52 -6.56 -9.81
CA MET A 44 1.94 -6.22 -9.69
C MET A 44 2.80 -7.45 -9.37
N PHE A 45 2.29 -8.38 -8.55
CA PHE A 45 2.96 -9.63 -8.24
C PHE A 45 3.17 -10.50 -9.48
N GLU A 46 2.12 -10.63 -10.31
CA GLU A 46 2.13 -11.42 -11.53
C GLU A 46 2.91 -10.75 -12.68
N GLN A 47 2.62 -9.48 -12.96
CA GLN A 47 3.11 -8.77 -14.13
C GLN A 47 4.45 -8.08 -13.90
N ARG A 48 4.70 -7.61 -12.68
CA ARG A 48 5.86 -6.78 -12.30
C ARG A 48 6.06 -5.53 -13.18
N ASP A 49 5.01 -5.10 -13.87
CA ASP A 49 4.99 -3.91 -14.71
C ASP A 49 3.67 -3.16 -14.47
N TRP A 50 3.77 -1.98 -13.87
CA TRP A 50 2.61 -1.18 -13.50
C TRP A 50 1.79 -0.70 -14.71
N ARG A 51 2.41 -0.62 -15.90
CA ARG A 51 1.72 -0.20 -17.13
C ARG A 51 0.69 -1.24 -17.56
N LYS A 52 0.94 -2.52 -17.27
CA LYS A 52 0.01 -3.62 -17.55
C LYS A 52 -1.16 -3.65 -16.56
N CYS A 53 -0.95 -3.13 -15.35
CA CYS A 53 -1.96 -3.06 -14.29
C CYS A 53 -2.82 -1.79 -14.32
N LYS A 54 -2.86 -1.09 -15.46
CA LYS A 54 -3.56 0.20 -15.59
C LYS A 54 -5.05 0.08 -15.25
N LYS A 55 -5.68 -1.06 -15.59
CA LYS A 55 -7.10 -1.29 -15.34
C LYS A 55 -7.38 -1.33 -13.84
N GLU A 56 -6.67 -2.19 -13.11
CA GLU A 56 -6.77 -2.43 -11.68
C GLU A 56 -6.49 -1.15 -10.90
N VAL A 57 -5.45 -0.40 -11.29
CA VAL A 57 -5.12 0.89 -10.69
C VAL A 57 -6.22 1.92 -10.92
N THR A 58 -6.84 1.93 -12.10
CA THR A 58 -7.96 2.84 -12.41
C THR A 58 -9.20 2.49 -11.57
N GLU A 59 -9.53 1.22 -11.43
CA GLU A 59 -10.65 0.76 -10.60
C GLU A 59 -10.44 1.12 -9.13
N PHE A 60 -9.23 0.92 -8.61
CA PHE A 60 -8.89 1.34 -7.25
C PHE A 60 -9.03 2.85 -7.06
N LYS A 61 -8.52 3.65 -8.00
CA LYS A 61 -8.66 5.11 -7.99
C LYS A 61 -10.12 5.54 -7.93
N LEU A 62 -10.98 4.99 -8.80
CA LEU A 62 -12.39 5.34 -8.85
C LEU A 62 -13.11 5.04 -7.53
N CYS A 63 -12.79 3.93 -6.88
CA CYS A 63 -13.33 3.57 -5.57
C CYS A 63 -12.97 4.61 -4.50
N ILE A 64 -11.69 5.01 -4.43
CA ILE A 64 -11.24 6.01 -3.47
C ILE A 64 -11.89 7.37 -3.73
N GLU A 65 -11.98 7.79 -5.00
CA GLU A 65 -12.66 9.05 -5.36
C GLU A 65 -14.14 9.02 -4.96
N GLU A 66 -14.82 7.89 -5.12
CA GLU A 66 -16.21 7.73 -4.65
C GLU A 66 -16.32 7.88 -3.14
N HIS A 67 -15.43 7.23 -2.38
CA HIS A 67 -15.38 7.38 -0.94
C HIS A 67 -15.16 8.85 -0.52
N GLN A 68 -14.24 9.57 -1.18
CA GLN A 68 -14.00 10.98 -0.89
C GLN A 68 -15.22 11.87 -1.19
N ARG A 69 -15.94 11.59 -2.29
CA ARG A 69 -17.19 12.30 -2.62
C ARG A 69 -18.27 12.08 -1.56
N LYS A 70 -18.43 10.85 -1.05
CA LYS A 70 -19.41 10.52 -0.01
C LYS A 70 -19.08 11.11 1.36
N LYS A 71 -17.79 11.40 1.60
CA LYS A 71 -17.30 11.99 2.85
C LYS A 71 -17.50 13.51 2.91
N THR A 72 -17.68 14.16 1.75
CA THR A 72 -17.99 15.60 1.62
C THR A 72 -19.47 15.84 1.81
#